data_AF-A0A955SEQ0-F1
#
_entry.id   AF-A0A955SEQ0-F1
#
_cell.length_a   1.000
_cell.length_b   1.000
_cell.length_c   1.000
_cell.angle_alpha   90.00
_cell.angle_beta   90.00
_cell.angle_gamma   90.00
#
_symmetry.space_group_name_H-M   'P 1'
#
loop_
_entity.id
_entity.type
_entity.pdbx_description
1 polymer ?
#
loop_
_entity_poly.entity_id
_entity_poly.type
_entity_poly.pdbx_seq_one_letter_code
_entity_poly.pdbx_strand_id
1 'polypeptide(L)'
;MGCGKGRFLVRRAGENPDRNFLGLEYARAYFKTIANRCEIRGLRNVRVVRAEAFDFFRQNVPDHSVSAFHLLYPDPWPKKR
;
A
#
# COMPACT_ATOMS: atom_id res chain seq x y z
N MET A 1 2.50 0.52 3.61
CA MET A 1 3.65 1.01 2.82
C MET A 1 4.56 -0.18 2.54
N GLY A 2 5.11 -0.30 1.33
CA GLY A 2 5.85 -1.50 0.93
C GLY A 2 4.91 -2.71 0.83
N CYS A 3 3.86 -2.59 0.01
CA CYS A 3 2.77 -3.58 0.00
C CYS A 3 3.21 -4.97 -0.50
N GLY A 4 4.37 -5.09 -1.14
CA GLY A 4 4.86 -6.32 -1.73
C GLY A 4 3.82 -6.89 -2.68
N LYS A 5 3.49 -8.18 -2.54
CA LYS A 5 2.43 -8.80 -3.37
C LYS A 5 1.00 -8.34 -2.99
N GLY A 6 0.82 -7.47 -2.00
CA GLY A 6 -0.46 -6.86 -1.60
C GLY A 6 -1.46 -7.79 -0.92
N ARG A 7 -1.04 -8.94 -0.38
CA ARG A 7 -1.96 -9.89 0.29
C ARG A 7 -2.67 -9.24 1.47
N PHE A 8 -1.93 -8.51 2.31
CA PHE A 8 -2.50 -7.80 3.46
C PHE A 8 -3.52 -6.74 3.02
N LEU A 9 -3.12 -5.87 2.08
CA LEU A 9 -3.94 -4.78 1.56
C LEU A 9 -5.27 -5.31 0.99
N VAL A 10 -5.19 -6.28 0.07
CA VAL A 10 -6.35 -6.86 -0.60
C VAL A 10 -7.29 -7.54 0.38
N ARG A 11 -6.76 -8.28 1.35
CA ARG A 11 -7.55 -8.95 2.38
C ARG A 11 -8.27 -7.93 3.27
N ARG A 12 -7.52 -6.98 3.84
CA ARG A 12 -8.08 -5.97 4.74
C ARG A 12 -9.15 -5.12 4.06
N ALA A 13 -8.94 -4.75 2.80
CA ALA A 13 -9.91 -3.99 2.03
C ALA A 13 -11.21 -4.77 1.76
N GLY A 14 -11.11 -6.08 1.48
CA GLY A 14 -12.28 -6.94 1.34
C GLY A 14 -13.04 -7.14 2.66
N GLU A 15 -12.35 -7.17 3.79
CA GLU A 15 -12.94 -7.28 5.13
C GLU A 15 -13.58 -5.95 5.62
N ASN A 16 -13.26 -4.80 5.00
CA ASN A 16 -13.68 -3.47 5.45
C ASN A 16 -14.12 -2.61 4.26
N PRO A 17 -15.26 -2.91 3.61
CA PRO A 17 -15.72 -2.22 2.39
C PRO A 17 -16.07 -0.74 2.62
N ASP A 18 -16.34 -0.35 3.86
CA ASP A 18 -16.64 1.01 4.33
C ASP A 18 -15.38 1.90 4.46
N ARG A 19 -14.19 1.30 4.42
CA ARG A 19 -12.92 2.01 4.57
C ARG A 19 -12.14 2.03 3.27
N ASN A 20 -11.53 3.19 2.99
CA ASN A 20 -10.62 3.33 1.86
C ASN A 20 -9.20 2.92 2.24
N PHE A 21 -8.53 2.23 1.33
CA PHE A 21 -7.16 1.79 1.48
C PHE A 21 -6.27 2.30 0.34
N LEU A 22 -5.07 2.76 0.71
CA LEU A 22 -4.03 3.17 -0.23
C LEU A 22 -2.81 2.26 -0.08
N GLY A 23 -2.43 1.59 -1.16
CA GLY A 23 -1.22 0.80 -1.25
C GLY A 23 -0.08 1.57 -1.91
N LEU A 24 1.08 1.66 -1.27
CA LEU A 24 2.31 2.18 -1.87
C LEU A 24 3.28 1.04 -2.14
N GLU A 25 3.71 0.92 -3.40
CA GLU A 25 4.64 -0.11 -3.86
C GLU A 25 5.58 0.41 -4.94
N TYR A 26 6.89 0.35 -4.70
CA TYR A 26 7.89 0.84 -5.64
C TYR A 26 8.12 -0.11 -6.82
N ALA A 27 8.14 -1.42 -6.56
CA ALA A 27 8.44 -2.44 -7.56
C ALA A 27 7.28 -2.62 -8.54
N ARG A 28 7.54 -2.34 -9.83
CA ARG A 28 6.52 -2.38 -10.89
C ARG A 28 5.81 -3.74 -11.01
N ALA A 29 6.55 -4.84 -10.85
CA ALA A 29 5.98 -6.19 -10.92
C ALA A 29 4.95 -6.43 -9.81
N TYR A 30 5.25 -5.94 -8.60
CA TYR A 30 4.36 -6.06 -7.45
C TYR A 30 3.17 -5.13 -7.58
N PHE A 31 3.38 -3.86 -7.95
CA PHE A 31 2.29 -2.93 -8.28
C PHE A 31 1.25 -3.56 -9.23
N LYS A 32 1.69 -4.13 -10.37
CA LYS A 32 0.80 -4.82 -11.31
C LYS A 32 0.08 -6.01 -10.68
N THR A 33 0.78 -6.79 -9.85
CA THR A 33 0.20 -7.92 -9.13
C THR A 33 -0.92 -7.48 -8.19
N ILE A 34 -0.75 -6.37 -7.47
CA ILE A 34 -1.77 -5.83 -6.57
C ILE A 34 -2.97 -5.33 -7.37
N ALA A 35 -2.73 -4.55 -8.43
CA ALA A 35 -3.80 -4.02 -9.27
C ALA A 35 -4.69 -5.13 -9.83
N ASN A 36 -4.09 -6.15 -10.44
CA ASN A 36 -4.81 -7.33 -10.95
C ASN A 36 -5.61 -8.05 -9.85
N ARG A 37 -5.06 -8.17 -8.63
CA ARG A 37 -5.77 -8.80 -7.51
C ARG A 37 -6.96 -8.00 -7.01
N CYS A 38 -6.89 -6.67 -7.08
CA CYS A 38 -8.00 -5.79 -6.73
C CYS A 38 -9.10 -5.88 -7.78
N GLU A 39 -8.72 -5.89 -9.06
CA GLU A 39 -9.62 -6.01 -10.21
C GLU A 39 -10.40 -7.34 -10.17
N ILE A 40 -9.69 -8.47 -10.07
CA ILE A 40 -10.32 -9.81 -9.99
C ILE A 40 -11.30 -9.92 -8.81
N ARG A 41 -11.06 -9.20 -7.71
CA ARG A 41 -11.93 -9.21 -6.52
C ARG A 41 -12.98 -8.11 -6.51
N GLY A 42 -13.02 -7.26 -7.54
CA GLY A 42 -13.96 -6.13 -7.61
C GLY A 42 -13.81 -5.11 -6.50
N LEU A 43 -12.60 -4.96 -5.92
CA LEU A 43 -12.37 -4.03 -4.80
C LEU A 43 -12.39 -2.58 -5.30
N ARG A 44 -13.42 -1.82 -4.91
CA ARG A 44 -13.58 -0.41 -5.30
C ARG A 44 -12.95 0.56 -4.31
N ASN A 45 -12.74 0.13 -3.07
CA ASN A 45 -12.19 0.88 -1.95
C ASN A 45 -10.65 0.79 -1.84
N VAL A 46 -9.97 0.28 -2.88
CA VAL A 46 -8.50 0.22 -2.94
C VAL A 46 -7.98 1.11 -4.06
N ARG A 47 -6.94 1.87 -3.75
CA ARG A 47 -6.06 2.51 -4.74
C ARG A 47 -4.64 2.06 -4.49
N VAL A 48 -3.87 1.90 -5.57
CA VAL A 48 -2.46 1.52 -5.50
C VAL A 48 -1.67 2.56 -6.26
N VAL A 49 -0.61 3.07 -5.64
CA VAL A 49 0.30 4.05 -6.21
C VAL A 49 1.69 3.45 -6.27
N ARG A 50 2.33 3.59 -7.43
CA ARG A 50 3.74 3.25 -7.60
C ARG A 50 4.59 4.48 -7.35
N ALA A 51 5.16 4.58 -6.15
CA ALA A 51 6.01 5.70 -5.75
C ALA A 51 7.01 5.27 -4.67
N GLU A 52 8.04 6.09 -4.50
CA GLU A 52 8.83 6.13 -3.26
C GLU A 52 7.92 6.66 -2.13
N ALA A 53 8.03 6.10 -0.94
CA ALA A 53 7.07 6.33 0.13
C ALA A 53 7.19 7.74 0.71
N PHE A 54 8.40 8.18 1.08
CA PHE A 54 8.64 9.48 1.70
C PHE A 54 8.22 10.64 0.78
N ASP A 55 8.61 10.59 -0.50
CA ASP A 55 8.25 11.61 -1.47
C ASP A 55 6.74 11.69 -1.68
N PHE A 56 6.07 10.52 -1.73
CA PHE A 56 4.62 10.48 -1.86
C PHE A 56 3.93 11.15 -0.68
N PHE A 57 4.31 10.83 0.57
CA PHE A 57 3.68 11.43 1.75
C PHE A 57 3.87 12.94 1.79
N ARG A 58 5.11 13.41 1.57
CA ARG A 58 5.44 14.83 1.65
C ARG A 58 4.63 15.68 0.67
N GLN A 59 4.26 15.12 -0.47
CA GLN A 59 3.65 15.88 -1.57
C GLN A 59 2.15 15.63 -1.72
N ASN A 60 1.63 14.48 -1.28
CA ASN A 60 0.28 14.03 -1.63
C ASN A 60 -0.61 13.68 -0.44
N VAL A 61 -0.08 13.67 0.79
CA VAL A 61 -0.84 13.25 1.97
C VAL A 61 -0.96 14.42 2.93
N PRO A 62 -2.14 15.06 3.00
CA PRO A 62 -2.38 16.14 3.95
C PRO A 62 -2.28 15.68 5.39
N ASP A 63 -1.96 16.61 6.28
CA ASP A 63 -1.97 16.36 7.72
C ASP A 63 -3.34 15.87 8.19
N HIS A 64 -3.35 14.95 9.16
CA HIS A 64 -4.56 14.35 9.75
C HIS A 64 -5.52 13.62 8.78
N SER A 65 -5.11 13.38 7.52
CA SER A 65 -5.95 12.70 6.52
C SER A 65 -5.92 11.17 6.60
N VAL A 66 -4.98 10.60 7.36
CA VAL A 66 -4.75 9.15 7.45
C VAL A 66 -5.09 8.63 8.84
N SER A 67 -6.05 7.70 8.93
CA SER A 67 -6.43 7.08 10.21
C SER A 67 -5.46 6.01 10.70
N ALA A 68 -4.70 5.36 9.81
CA ALA A 68 -3.78 4.30 10.18
C ALA A 68 -2.67 4.10 9.14
N PHE A 69 -1.46 3.82 9.63
CA PHE A 69 -0.35 3.35 8.82
C PHE A 69 -0.07 1.87 9.09
N HIS A 70 0.10 1.11 8.01
CA HIS A 70 0.52 -0.29 8.07
C HIS A 70 1.90 -0.44 7.42
N LEU A 71 2.92 -0.67 8.26
CA LEU A 71 4.28 -0.99 7.86
C LEU A 71 4.57 -2.43 8.29
N LEU A 72 4.70 -3.33 7.32
CA LEU A 72 4.83 -4.77 7.58
C LEU A 72 6.14 -5.26 6.96
N TYR A 73 7.01 -5.79 7.80
CA TYR A 73 8.31 -6.36 7.39
C TYR A 73 9.17 -5.38 6.54
N PRO A 74 9.43 -4.15 7.02
CA PRO A 74 10.38 -3.27 6.33
C PRO A 74 11.78 -3.88 6.36
N ASP A 75 12.62 -3.49 5.39
CA ASP A 75 14.01 -3.93 5.36
C ASP A 75 14.70 -3.55 6.69
N PRO A 76 15.40 -4.49 7.35
CA PRO A 76 15.97 -4.26 8.68
C PRO A 76 17.20 -3.35 8.67
N TRP A 77 17.67 -2.92 7.49
CA TRP A 77 18.87 -2.08 7.25
C TRP A 77 19.96 -2.23 8.32
N PRO A 78 20.53 -3.43 8.51
CA PRO A 78 21.57 -3.63 9.51
C PRO A 78 22.76 -2.73 9.17
N LYS A 79 23.18 -1.88 10.11
CA LYS A 79 24.38 -1.05 9.93
C LYS A 79 25.59 -1.98 9.78
N LYS A 80 26.52 -1.63 8.88
CA LYS A 80 27.86 -2.22 8.90
C LYS A 80 28.46 -1.91 10.27
N ARG A 81 28.82 -2.97 11.01
CA ARG A 81 29.65 -2.86 12.20
C ARG A 81 31.02 -2.32 11.81
#